data_AF-A0A813RIB1-F1
#
_entry.id   AF-A0A813RIB1-F1
#
_cell.length_a   1.000
_cell.length_b   1.000
_cell.length_c   1.000
_cell.angle_alpha   90.00
_cell.angle_beta   90.00
_cell.angle_gamma   90.00
#
_symmetry.space_group_name_H-M   'P 1'
#
loop_
_entity.id
_entity.type
_entity.pdbx_description
1 polymer ?
#
loop_
_entity_poly.entity_id
_entity_poly.type
_entity_poly.pdbx_seq_one_letter_code
_entity_poly.pdbx_strand_id
1 'polypeptide(L)'
;MDFPAVTICSATPNRYDRVNTSLINFFYRLFLSYVKFNQSILNSLVLPLYIDLFNRNQIKEWQSTGYQLTDIMLYCNYNEIDCSNAFIPSISSIFGNCYTFNWKTSIPFFALNSVSNTFVLRQGLSLGFYIPRESYFPTLSYDAGLVVLLHDNDELPLPNENGLYLQPGLSHSIIYRKSKTTFLPAPYSQCTSDIADDLLTCAFNSEQKFVASEELQTLWCTHCAPQYQLLNGTNKTSILVPDDFAQRFDYYFERNYLKVLIGCGSKYVTEYKQEAKLSFVDTFSAIGGQTGL
;
A
#
# COMPACT_ATOMS: atom_id res chain seq x y z
N MET A 1 12.84 15.57 -7.20
CA MET A 1 12.07 14.78 -6.24
C MET A 1 11.83 13.43 -6.87
N ASP A 2 12.28 12.37 -6.20
CA ASP A 2 12.18 11.02 -6.71
C ASP A 2 10.76 10.48 -6.49
N PHE A 3 10.35 9.52 -7.32
CA PHE A 3 9.08 8.83 -7.14
C PHE A 3 9.17 7.94 -5.88
N PRO A 4 8.14 7.90 -5.01
CA PRO A 4 8.18 7.10 -3.79
C PRO A 4 8.22 5.60 -4.10
N ALA A 5 8.54 4.80 -3.10
CA ALA A 5 8.18 3.40 -3.11
C ALA A 5 6.67 3.25 -2.84
N VAL A 6 6.06 2.30 -3.53
CA VAL A 6 4.61 2.03 -3.41
C VAL A 6 4.44 0.58 -3.02
N THR A 7 4.00 0.33 -1.79
CA THR A 7 3.63 -1.01 -1.33
C THR A 7 2.14 -1.23 -1.47
N ILE A 8 1.79 -2.39 -1.99
CA ILE A 8 0.41 -2.80 -2.23
C ILE A 8 0.21 -4.16 -1.58
N CYS A 9 -0.78 -4.26 -0.71
CA CYS A 9 -1.17 -5.49 -0.05
C CYS A 9 -2.66 -5.76 -0.29
N SER A 10 -3.06 -7.02 -0.24
CA SER A 10 -4.48 -7.35 -0.16
C SER A 10 -5.03 -6.98 1.22
N ALA A 11 -6.28 -6.52 1.29
CA ALA A 11 -6.96 -6.31 2.59
C ALA A 11 -7.16 -7.65 3.34
N THR A 12 -7.20 -8.78 2.61
CA THR A 12 -7.19 -10.12 3.18
C THR A 12 -5.85 -10.81 3.00
N PRO A 13 -5.30 -11.47 4.03
CA PRO A 13 -4.00 -12.12 3.92
C PRO A 13 -4.01 -13.41 3.10
N ASN A 14 -5.06 -14.22 3.19
CA ASN A 14 -5.16 -15.50 2.49
C ASN A 14 -6.46 -15.65 1.73
N ARG A 15 -6.37 -16.43 0.66
CA ARG A 15 -7.48 -16.89 -0.15
C ARG A 15 -8.17 -18.06 0.52
N TYR A 16 -9.50 -18.01 0.68
CA TYR A 16 -10.23 -19.14 1.27
C TYR A 16 -10.02 -20.43 0.45
N ASP A 17 -9.92 -20.31 -0.88
CA ASP A 17 -9.80 -21.45 -1.80
C ASP A 17 -8.42 -22.13 -1.77
N ARG A 18 -7.42 -21.52 -1.13
CA ARG A 18 -6.07 -22.08 -0.99
C ARG A 18 -5.73 -22.54 0.43
N VAL A 19 -6.63 -22.32 1.39
CA VAL A 19 -6.42 -22.69 2.81
C VAL A 19 -7.10 -24.02 3.11
N ASN A 20 -6.53 -24.79 4.03
CA ASN A 20 -7.09 -26.07 4.47
C ASN A 20 -8.49 -25.88 5.08
N THR A 21 -9.46 -26.69 4.64
CA THR A 21 -10.84 -26.73 5.14
C THR A 21 -10.96 -26.83 6.66
N SER A 22 -10.02 -27.51 7.34
CA SER A 22 -10.03 -27.60 8.81
C SER A 22 -9.80 -26.24 9.47
N LEU A 23 -8.89 -25.42 8.93
CA LEU A 23 -8.62 -24.07 9.44
C LEU A 23 -9.79 -23.14 9.13
N ILE A 24 -10.37 -23.25 7.93
CA ILE A 24 -11.58 -22.50 7.54
C ILE A 24 -12.73 -22.80 8.52
N ASN A 25 -13.00 -24.07 8.79
CA ASN A 25 -14.04 -24.48 9.72
C ASN A 25 -13.78 -24.00 11.15
N PHE A 26 -12.52 -23.95 11.58
CA PHE A 26 -12.14 -23.43 12.88
C PHE A 26 -12.50 -21.93 13.01
N PHE A 27 -12.04 -21.10 12.07
CA PHE A 27 -12.35 -19.67 12.06
C PHE A 27 -13.84 -19.40 11.85
N TYR A 28 -14.53 -20.22 11.04
CA TYR A 28 -15.98 -20.15 10.84
C TYR A 28 -16.78 -20.42 12.11
N ARG A 29 -16.42 -21.45 12.88
CA ARG A 29 -17.06 -21.71 14.19
C ARG A 29 -16.84 -20.56 15.16
N LEU A 30 -15.64 -20.00 15.17
CA LEU A 30 -15.28 -18.87 16.03
C LEU A 30 -16.11 -17.62 15.66
N PHE A 31 -16.29 -17.37 14.37
CA PHE A 31 -17.14 -16.29 13.86
C PHE A 31 -18.64 -16.50 14.11
N LEU A 32 -19.17 -17.72 13.95
CA LEU A 32 -20.57 -18.00 14.25
C LEU A 32 -20.88 -17.85 15.75
N SER A 33 -19.91 -18.10 16.62
CA SER A 33 -20.01 -17.79 18.04
C SER A 33 -20.03 -16.26 18.30
N TYR A 34 -19.39 -15.47 17.42
CA TYR A 34 -19.31 -14.00 17.48
C TYR A 34 -20.57 -13.28 17.03
N VAL A 35 -21.22 -13.69 15.94
CA VAL A 35 -22.52 -13.08 15.54
C VAL A 35 -23.58 -13.24 16.63
N LYS A 36 -23.40 -14.23 17.52
CA LYS A 36 -24.24 -14.47 18.70
C LYS A 36 -23.84 -13.66 19.95
N PHE A 37 -22.65 -13.05 20.01
CA PHE A 37 -22.11 -12.40 21.22
C PHE A 37 -21.36 -11.11 20.88
N ASN A 38 -21.92 -9.98 21.31
CA ASN A 38 -21.43 -8.57 21.34
C ASN A 38 -20.12 -8.19 20.60
N GLN A 39 -20.21 -7.13 19.79
CA GLN A 39 -19.29 -6.69 18.73
C GLN A 39 -17.83 -6.36 19.15
N SER A 40 -17.57 -6.03 20.42
CA SER A 40 -16.32 -5.37 20.84
C SER A 40 -15.14 -6.29 21.22
N ILE A 41 -15.32 -7.61 21.28
CA ILE A 41 -14.31 -8.56 21.84
C ILE A 41 -13.46 -9.25 20.74
N LEU A 42 -13.83 -9.13 19.45
CA LEU A 42 -13.24 -9.95 18.39
C LEU A 42 -11.87 -9.46 17.89
N ASN A 43 -11.70 -8.15 17.71
CA ASN A 43 -10.43 -7.59 17.22
C ASN A 43 -9.26 -7.88 18.18
N SER A 44 -9.52 -8.01 19.48
CA SER A 44 -8.50 -8.26 20.50
C SER A 44 -8.09 -9.73 20.65
N LEU A 45 -8.81 -10.69 20.06
CA LEU A 45 -8.52 -12.13 20.22
C LEU A 45 -8.28 -12.86 18.91
N VAL A 46 -8.99 -12.51 17.83
CA VAL A 46 -8.91 -13.25 16.56
C VAL A 46 -7.69 -12.86 15.76
N LEU A 47 -7.41 -11.57 15.65
CA LEU A 47 -6.23 -11.08 14.94
C LEU A 47 -4.92 -11.56 15.60
N PRO A 48 -4.75 -11.50 16.95
CA PRO A 48 -3.58 -12.07 17.61
C PRO A 48 -3.44 -13.58 17.42
N LEU A 49 -4.55 -14.34 17.50
CA LEU A 49 -4.54 -15.79 17.28
C LEU A 49 -4.14 -16.14 15.84
N TYR A 50 -4.65 -15.37 14.88
CA TYR A 50 -4.30 -15.50 13.48
C TYR A 50 -2.81 -15.18 13.25
N ILE A 51 -2.29 -14.09 13.84
CA ILE A 51 -0.87 -13.73 13.76
C ILE A 51 0.00 -14.82 14.42
N ASP A 52 -0.41 -15.41 15.54
CA ASP A 52 0.32 -16.53 16.16
C ASP A 52 0.37 -17.75 15.23
N LEU A 53 -0.75 -18.10 14.60
CA LEU A 53 -0.81 -19.18 13.59
C LEU A 53 0.05 -18.87 12.36
N PHE A 54 0.06 -17.61 11.92
CA PHE A 54 0.91 -17.11 10.85
C PHE A 54 2.38 -17.33 11.16
N ASN A 55 2.81 -16.91 12.35
CA ASN A 55 4.18 -17.06 12.82
C ASN A 55 4.58 -18.54 12.97
N ARG A 56 3.65 -19.43 13.31
CA ARG A 56 3.92 -20.87 13.49
C ARG A 56 4.09 -21.66 12.20
N ASN A 57 3.22 -21.50 11.19
CA ASN A 57 3.19 -22.44 10.05
C ASN A 57 4.17 -22.13 8.89
N GLN A 58 5.34 -21.54 9.17
CA GLN A 58 6.36 -21.15 8.18
C GLN A 58 5.88 -20.18 7.08
N ILE A 59 6.60 -19.07 6.91
CA ILE A 59 6.31 -17.99 5.94
C ILE A 59 6.02 -18.49 4.51
N LYS A 60 6.70 -19.54 4.04
CA LYS A 60 6.55 -20.06 2.66
C LYS A 60 5.18 -20.68 2.38
N GLU A 61 4.60 -21.39 3.36
CA GLU A 61 3.29 -22.01 3.19
C GLU A 61 2.20 -20.93 3.11
N TRP A 62 2.29 -19.93 4.00
CA TRP A 62 1.40 -18.77 3.99
C TRP A 62 1.51 -17.94 2.71
N GLN A 63 2.73 -17.74 2.20
CA GLN A 63 2.94 -17.01 0.95
C GLN A 63 2.22 -17.68 -0.23
N SER A 64 2.19 -19.02 -0.26
CA SER A 64 1.54 -19.78 -1.34
C SER A 64 0.00 -19.69 -1.32
N THR A 65 -0.57 -19.48 -0.13
CA THR A 65 -2.02 -19.39 0.07
C THR A 65 -2.55 -17.95 0.02
N GLY A 66 -1.66 -16.97 -0.01
CA GLY A 66 -1.97 -15.56 -0.21
C GLY A 66 -2.35 -15.21 -1.66
N TYR A 67 -2.73 -13.95 -1.85
CA TYR A 67 -2.97 -13.38 -3.18
C TYR A 67 -1.65 -13.17 -3.90
N GLN A 68 -1.52 -13.74 -5.11
CA GLN A 68 -0.34 -13.48 -5.94
C GLN A 68 -0.59 -12.23 -6.77
N LEU A 69 0.45 -11.41 -7.00
CA LEU A 69 0.33 -10.21 -7.83
C LEU A 69 -0.18 -10.55 -9.24
N THR A 70 0.25 -11.69 -9.80
CA THR A 70 -0.21 -12.20 -11.10
C THR A 70 -1.69 -12.55 -11.14
N ASP A 71 -2.30 -12.85 -9.98
CA ASP A 71 -3.72 -13.20 -9.89
C ASP A 71 -4.61 -11.95 -9.82
N ILE A 72 -4.09 -10.85 -9.25
CA ILE A 72 -4.87 -9.65 -8.94
C ILE A 72 -4.52 -8.46 -9.81
N MET A 73 -3.32 -8.37 -10.39
CA MET A 73 -2.89 -7.23 -11.19
C MET A 73 -3.24 -7.46 -12.66
N LEU A 74 -4.05 -6.57 -13.22
CA LEU A 74 -4.46 -6.61 -14.62
C LEU A 74 -3.49 -5.85 -15.53
N TYR A 75 -2.99 -4.71 -15.07
CA TYR A 75 -1.96 -3.94 -15.77
C TYR A 75 -1.16 -3.07 -14.82
N CYS A 76 0.07 -2.77 -15.21
CA CYS A 76 0.93 -1.77 -14.58
C CYS A 76 1.48 -0.84 -15.66
N ASN A 77 1.36 0.46 -15.43
CA ASN A 77 1.95 1.46 -16.31
C ASN A 77 2.60 2.57 -15.48
N TYR A 78 3.92 2.72 -15.63
CA TYR A 78 4.68 3.81 -15.05
C TYR A 78 5.27 4.64 -16.18
N ASN A 79 4.82 5.89 -16.32
CA ASN A 79 5.25 6.78 -17.41
C ASN A 79 5.18 6.15 -18.81
N GLU A 80 4.08 5.45 -19.10
CA GLU A 80 3.83 4.76 -20.38
C GLU A 80 4.65 3.48 -20.60
N ILE A 81 5.37 3.01 -19.58
CA ILE A 81 6.18 1.78 -19.61
C ILE A 81 5.53 0.71 -18.71
N ASP A 82 5.46 -0.53 -19.22
CA ASP A 82 5.01 -1.67 -18.44
C ASP A 82 5.95 -1.92 -17.25
N CYS A 83 5.36 -1.90 -16.06
CA CYS A 83 6.06 -2.05 -14.79
C CYS A 83 5.67 -3.33 -14.04
N SER A 84 5.00 -4.28 -14.69
CA SER A 84 4.44 -5.47 -14.04
C SER A 84 5.50 -6.33 -13.35
N ASN A 85 6.73 -6.35 -13.87
CA ASN A 85 7.85 -7.13 -13.32
C ASN A 85 8.74 -6.33 -12.35
N ALA A 86 8.39 -5.07 -12.04
CA ALA A 86 9.21 -4.17 -11.21
C ALA A 86 8.84 -4.23 -9.71
N PHE A 87 7.96 -5.16 -9.31
CA PHE A 87 7.53 -5.32 -7.93
C PHE A 87 8.37 -6.36 -7.19
N ILE A 88 8.75 -6.02 -5.96
CA ILE A 88 9.42 -6.94 -5.04
C ILE A 88 8.37 -7.50 -4.06
N PRO A 89 8.23 -8.83 -3.92
CA PRO A 89 7.34 -9.41 -2.94
C PRO A 89 7.89 -9.25 -1.52
N SER A 90 6.99 -8.95 -0.57
CA SER A 90 7.23 -8.98 0.87
C SER A 90 6.03 -9.65 1.57
N ILE A 91 6.19 -10.01 2.84
CA ILE A 91 5.11 -10.62 3.61
C ILE A 91 4.80 -9.78 4.85
N SER A 92 3.52 -9.47 5.04
CA SER A 92 2.96 -8.86 6.23
C SER A 92 2.25 -9.94 7.06
N SER A 93 2.48 -9.93 8.38
CA SER A 93 1.75 -10.81 9.31
C SER A 93 0.26 -10.50 9.37
N ILE A 94 -0.15 -9.28 8.97
CA ILE A 94 -1.55 -8.82 9.00
C ILE A 94 -2.19 -8.96 7.61
N PHE A 95 -1.50 -8.51 6.55
CA PHE A 95 -2.05 -8.44 5.19
C PHE A 95 -1.56 -9.54 4.24
N GLY A 96 -0.74 -10.48 4.73
CA GLY A 96 -0.21 -11.57 3.91
C GLY A 96 0.75 -11.06 2.84
N ASN A 97 0.53 -11.45 1.58
CA ASN A 97 1.41 -11.07 0.49
C ASN A 97 1.28 -9.57 0.14
N CYS A 98 2.40 -8.89 0.13
CA CYS A 98 2.55 -7.50 -0.27
C CYS A 98 3.57 -7.38 -1.40
N TYR A 99 3.46 -6.31 -2.19
CA TYR A 99 4.30 -6.06 -3.35
C TYR A 99 4.74 -4.61 -3.37
N THR A 100 6.04 -4.35 -3.43
CA THR A 100 6.59 -3.00 -3.42
C THR A 100 7.22 -2.65 -4.76
N PHE A 101 6.70 -1.61 -5.39
CA PHE A 101 7.30 -0.96 -6.55
C PHE A 101 8.36 0.05 -6.11
N ASN A 102 9.45 0.15 -6.87
CA ASN A 102 10.50 1.16 -6.68
C ASN A 102 11.21 1.10 -5.31
N TRP A 103 11.41 -0.09 -4.77
CA TRP A 103 12.16 -0.31 -3.53
C TRP A 103 13.67 -0.37 -3.83
N LYS A 104 14.49 0.41 -3.11
CA LYS A 104 15.95 0.55 -3.32
C LYS A 104 16.76 -0.74 -3.17
N THR A 105 16.19 -1.80 -2.58
CA THR A 105 16.78 -3.15 -2.52
C THR A 105 16.66 -3.94 -3.85
N SER A 106 15.92 -3.44 -4.84
CA SER A 106 15.91 -4.00 -6.19
C SER A 106 17.23 -3.72 -6.93
N ILE A 107 17.73 -4.74 -7.63
CA ILE A 107 18.71 -4.62 -8.72
C ILE A 107 18.27 -3.44 -9.61
N PRO A 108 19.18 -2.55 -10.04
CA PRO A 108 18.83 -1.21 -10.48
C PRO A 108 17.98 -1.25 -11.74
N PHE A 109 16.66 -1.25 -11.57
CA PHE A 109 15.75 -0.84 -12.61
C PHE A 109 15.86 0.68 -12.68
N PHE A 110 16.91 1.09 -13.39
CA PHE A 110 17.20 2.40 -13.93
C PHE A 110 16.40 3.56 -13.36
N ALA A 111 17.12 4.46 -12.71
CA ALA A 111 16.88 5.90 -12.65
C ALA A 111 15.90 6.42 -13.72
N LEU A 112 14.60 6.38 -13.44
CA LEU A 112 13.63 7.26 -14.08
C LEU A 112 13.51 8.52 -13.23
N ASN A 113 14.68 9.11 -12.95
CA ASN A 113 14.86 10.37 -12.25
C ASN A 113 14.60 11.52 -13.23
N SER A 114 13.38 11.64 -13.75
CA SER A 114 12.85 12.95 -14.08
C SER A 114 11.32 12.89 -14.23
N VAL A 115 10.62 13.44 -13.26
CA VAL A 115 9.25 13.92 -13.48
C VAL A 115 9.39 15.07 -14.49
N SER A 116 9.05 14.84 -15.76
CA SER A 116 9.14 15.85 -16.82
C SER A 116 8.09 16.95 -16.62
N ASN A 117 8.24 18.07 -17.33
CA ASN A 117 7.62 19.37 -17.03
C ASN A 117 6.15 19.55 -17.45
N THR A 118 5.37 18.48 -17.60
CA THR A 118 4.04 18.57 -18.21
C THR A 118 2.98 17.68 -17.52
N PHE A 119 2.15 18.31 -16.69
CA PHE A 119 0.84 17.80 -16.22
C PHE A 119 0.81 16.47 -15.44
N VAL A 120 0.41 16.58 -14.17
CA VAL A 120 0.60 15.63 -13.04
C VAL A 120 -0.10 14.27 -13.16
N LEU A 121 -1.05 14.07 -14.07
CA LEU A 121 -1.78 12.79 -14.19
C LEU A 121 -1.29 11.87 -15.32
N ARG A 122 -0.41 12.33 -16.21
CA ARG A 122 0.17 11.50 -17.28
C ARG A 122 1.55 10.93 -16.94
N GLN A 123 2.16 11.36 -15.85
CA GLN A 123 3.52 10.98 -15.43
C GLN A 123 3.52 10.44 -14.00
N GLY A 124 2.87 9.30 -13.83
CA GLY A 124 2.69 8.64 -12.55
C GLY A 124 2.54 7.14 -12.71
N LEU A 125 2.20 6.46 -11.63
CA LEU A 125 1.94 5.03 -11.61
C LEU A 125 0.44 4.79 -11.79
N SER A 126 0.07 4.10 -12.86
CA SER A 126 -1.30 3.65 -13.12
C SER A 126 -1.37 2.14 -13.01
N LEU A 127 -2.28 1.67 -12.15
CA LEU A 127 -2.46 0.26 -11.86
C LEU A 127 -3.93 -0.10 -12.03
N GLY A 128 -4.17 -1.29 -12.54
CA GLY A 128 -5.49 -1.91 -12.57
C GLY A 128 -5.44 -3.24 -11.85
N PHE A 129 -6.40 -3.48 -10.96
CA PHE A 129 -6.51 -4.71 -10.21
C PHE A 129 -7.89 -5.34 -10.36
N TYR A 130 -7.93 -6.67 -10.32
CA TYR A 130 -9.10 -7.48 -10.10
C TYR A 130 -9.06 -8.01 -8.66
N ILE A 131 -10.07 -7.66 -7.88
CA ILE A 131 -10.22 -8.08 -6.48
C ILE A 131 -11.21 -9.25 -6.43
N PRO A 132 -10.73 -10.51 -6.29
CA PRO A 132 -11.60 -11.69 -6.24
C PRO A 132 -12.29 -11.80 -4.88
N ARG A 133 -13.32 -10.98 -4.64
CA ARG A 133 -14.03 -10.94 -3.35
C ARG A 133 -14.69 -12.26 -2.99
N GLU A 134 -15.05 -13.06 -3.98
CA GLU A 134 -15.50 -14.44 -3.80
C GLU A 134 -14.47 -15.27 -3.03
N SER A 135 -13.17 -15.02 -3.23
CA SER A 135 -12.03 -15.70 -2.59
C SER A 135 -11.67 -15.18 -1.19
N TYR A 136 -12.40 -14.20 -0.66
CA TYR A 136 -12.09 -13.60 0.63
C TYR A 136 -12.49 -14.50 1.78
N PHE A 137 -11.70 -14.45 2.85
CA PHE A 137 -11.99 -15.20 4.06
C PHE A 137 -13.16 -14.52 4.81
N PRO A 138 -14.35 -15.15 4.92
CA PRO A 138 -15.57 -14.47 5.37
C PRO A 138 -15.56 -14.07 6.86
N THR A 139 -14.52 -14.46 7.61
CA THR A 139 -14.48 -14.36 9.07
C THR A 139 -13.33 -13.54 9.65
N LEU A 140 -12.34 -13.17 8.84
CA LEU A 140 -11.10 -12.53 9.30
C LEU A 140 -10.99 -11.05 8.90
N SER A 141 -11.64 -10.63 7.81
CA SER A 141 -11.73 -9.22 7.44
C SER A 141 -13.08 -8.91 6.83
N TYR A 142 -13.66 -7.78 7.24
CA TYR A 142 -14.83 -7.21 6.57
C TYR A 142 -14.44 -6.31 5.40
N ASP A 143 -13.18 -5.91 5.35
CA ASP A 143 -12.67 -4.98 4.36
C ASP A 143 -12.29 -5.73 3.08
N ALA A 144 -12.90 -5.29 1.97
CA ALA A 144 -12.60 -5.79 0.63
C ALA A 144 -11.81 -4.74 -0.15
N GLY A 145 -10.68 -5.11 -0.74
CA GLY A 145 -9.86 -4.19 -1.52
C GLY A 145 -8.37 -4.36 -1.31
N LEU A 146 -7.63 -3.27 -1.51
CA LEU A 146 -6.18 -3.21 -1.36
C LEU A 146 -5.79 -2.19 -0.30
N VAL A 147 -4.65 -2.43 0.35
CA VAL A 147 -3.98 -1.46 1.20
C VAL A 147 -2.77 -0.94 0.44
N VAL A 148 -2.70 0.37 0.23
CA VAL A 148 -1.61 1.04 -0.48
C VAL A 148 -0.85 1.95 0.46
N LEU A 149 0.47 1.81 0.50
CA LEU A 149 1.37 2.63 1.29
C LEU A 149 2.37 3.34 0.38
N LEU A 150 2.51 4.65 0.55
CA LEU A 150 3.58 5.45 -0.02
C LEU A 150 4.65 5.67 1.05
N HIS A 151 5.89 5.27 0.76
CA HIS A 151 7.00 5.39 1.69
C HIS A 151 8.30 5.71 0.94
N ASP A 152 9.36 6.02 1.68
CA ASP A 152 10.66 6.28 1.06
C ASP A 152 11.28 5.00 0.51
N ASN A 153 12.10 5.14 -0.53
CA ASN A 153 12.65 4.00 -1.25
C ASN A 153 13.57 3.11 -0.41
N ASP A 154 14.11 3.59 0.70
CA ASP A 154 14.96 2.86 1.64
C ASP A 154 14.24 2.46 2.95
N GLU A 155 12.98 2.85 3.10
CA GLU A 155 12.17 2.54 4.27
C GLU A 155 11.53 1.14 4.14
N LEU A 156 11.39 0.44 5.27
CA LEU A 156 10.61 -0.79 5.33
C LEU A 156 9.13 -0.48 5.24
N PRO A 157 8.35 -1.20 4.42
CA PRO A 157 6.92 -0.93 4.31
C PRO A 157 6.16 -1.43 5.54
N LEU A 158 5.51 -0.50 6.25
CA LEU A 158 4.64 -0.76 7.40
C LEU A 158 3.17 -0.37 7.08
N PRO A 159 2.47 -1.16 6.24
CA PRO A 159 1.12 -0.83 5.77
C PRO A 159 0.06 -0.80 6.88
N ASN A 160 0.35 -1.38 8.04
CA ASN A 160 -0.56 -1.41 9.20
C ASN A 160 -0.65 -0.08 9.94
N GLU A 161 0.35 0.80 9.80
CA GLU A 161 0.37 2.09 10.48
C GLU A 161 -0.21 3.21 9.60
N ASN A 162 0.22 3.27 8.34
CA ASN A 162 -0.05 4.40 7.44
C ASN A 162 -0.65 3.98 6.07
N GLY A 163 -1.15 2.75 5.95
CA GLY A 163 -1.75 2.26 4.71
C GLY A 163 -3.10 2.90 4.40
N LEU A 164 -3.32 3.24 3.13
CA LEU A 164 -4.59 3.69 2.59
C LEU A 164 -5.41 2.51 2.10
N TYR A 165 -6.64 2.38 2.59
CA TYR A 165 -7.56 1.31 2.18
C TYR A 165 -8.35 1.75 0.94
N LEU A 166 -8.21 1.00 -0.16
CA LEU A 166 -8.86 1.29 -1.43
C LEU A 166 -9.93 0.24 -1.72
N GLN A 167 -11.17 0.70 -1.86
CA GLN A 167 -12.34 -0.14 -2.10
C GLN A 167 -12.53 -0.46 -3.59
N PRO A 168 -12.84 -1.71 -3.97
CA PRO A 168 -13.08 -2.04 -5.37
C PRO A 168 -14.35 -1.36 -5.90
N GLY A 169 -14.39 -1.23 -7.22
CA GLY A 169 -15.46 -0.58 -7.99
C GLY A 169 -15.36 0.92 -8.13
N LEU A 170 -14.24 1.50 -7.69
CA LEU A 170 -13.91 2.92 -7.88
C LEU A 170 -12.54 3.09 -8.54
N SER A 171 -12.35 4.28 -9.12
CA SER A 171 -11.04 4.76 -9.52
C SER A 171 -10.50 5.69 -8.43
N HIS A 172 -9.38 5.30 -7.85
CA HIS A 172 -8.69 6.02 -6.78
C HIS A 172 -7.56 6.85 -7.37
N SER A 173 -7.65 8.16 -7.25
CA SER A 173 -6.55 9.08 -7.59
C SER A 173 -5.86 9.55 -6.33
N ILE A 174 -4.62 9.11 -6.14
CA ILE A 174 -3.76 9.40 -5.00
C ILE A 174 -2.76 10.46 -5.44
N ILE A 175 -2.95 11.68 -4.96
CA ILE A 175 -2.04 12.80 -5.22
C ILE A 175 -1.18 12.99 -3.98
N TYR A 176 0.15 12.83 -4.12
CA TYR A 176 1.07 12.95 -3.00
C TYR A 176 1.91 14.22 -3.04
N ARG A 177 2.25 14.73 -1.86
CA ARG A 177 3.28 15.77 -1.64
C ARG A 177 4.30 15.25 -0.63
N LYS A 178 5.56 15.61 -0.83
CA LYS A 178 6.66 15.21 0.06
C LYS A 178 7.10 16.39 0.92
N SER A 179 7.14 16.16 2.22
CA SER A 179 7.76 17.07 3.17
C SER A 179 8.88 16.37 3.93
N LYS A 180 9.98 17.07 4.16
CA LYS A 180 11.11 16.60 4.95
C LYS A 180 11.27 17.49 6.17
N THR A 181 11.20 16.90 7.35
CA THR A 181 11.46 17.61 8.61
C THR A 181 12.81 17.18 9.14
N THR A 182 13.71 18.10 9.46
CA THR A 182 15.00 17.80 10.10
C THR A 182 15.01 18.34 11.53
N PHE A 183 15.23 17.45 12.49
CA PHE A 183 15.27 17.76 13.92
C PHE A 183 16.70 18.03 14.39
N LEU A 184 16.85 18.83 15.44
CA LEU A 184 18.13 19.02 16.11
C LEU A 184 18.44 17.81 17.01
N PRO A 185 19.70 17.37 17.11
CA PRO A 185 20.07 16.27 17.98
C PRO A 185 19.93 16.63 19.47
N ALA A 186 20.16 15.66 20.34
CA ALA A 186 20.31 15.91 21.78
C ALA A 186 21.27 17.09 22.05
N PRO A 187 20.94 18.04 22.95
CA PRO A 187 19.86 18.00 23.95
C PRO A 187 18.50 18.56 23.50
N TYR A 188 18.36 19.02 22.25
CA TYR A 188 17.12 19.69 21.78
C TYR A 188 16.00 18.71 21.45
N SER A 189 16.35 17.48 21.10
CA SER A 189 15.42 16.37 20.92
C SER A 189 16.05 15.07 21.39
N GLN A 190 15.25 13.99 21.43
CA GLN A 190 15.75 12.64 21.68
C GLN A 190 16.27 11.96 20.41
N CYS A 191 16.33 12.68 19.27
CA CYS A 191 16.87 12.14 18.03
C CYS A 191 18.40 12.02 18.15
N THR A 192 18.92 10.84 17.80
CA THR A 192 20.36 10.57 17.75
C THR A 192 20.80 10.49 16.29
N SER A 193 22.02 10.96 15.98
CA SER A 193 22.67 10.67 14.70
C SER A 193 23.21 9.24 14.63
N ASP A 194 23.32 8.59 15.78
CA ASP A 194 24.02 7.33 15.94
C ASP A 194 22.99 6.23 16.18
N ILE A 195 23.03 5.22 15.32
CA ILE A 195 22.19 4.02 15.39
C ILE A 195 22.74 3.18 16.54
N ALA A 196 22.21 3.35 17.75
CA ALA A 196 22.31 2.34 18.79
C ALA A 196 21.14 1.37 18.58
N ASP A 197 21.48 0.09 18.42
CA ASP A 197 20.66 -1.04 17.93
C ASP A 197 19.29 -1.30 18.63
N ASP A 198 18.80 -0.47 19.55
CA ASP A 198 17.71 -0.91 20.45
C ASP A 198 16.64 0.12 20.83
N LEU A 199 16.32 1.13 20.00
CA LEU A 199 15.06 1.88 20.19
C LEU A 199 14.48 2.42 18.88
N LEU A 200 13.44 1.75 18.41
CA LEU A 200 12.69 1.99 17.18
C LEU A 200 11.71 3.17 17.28
N THR A 201 12.08 4.27 17.95
CA THR A 201 11.19 5.43 18.11
C THR A 201 11.73 6.77 17.63
N CYS A 202 13.00 6.90 17.22
CA CYS A 202 13.52 8.07 16.48
C CYS A 202 14.89 7.74 15.88
N ALA A 203 14.98 6.80 14.93
CA ALA A 203 16.27 6.38 14.35
C ALA A 203 16.86 7.36 13.32
N PHE A 204 16.19 8.48 13.03
CA PHE A 204 16.64 9.44 12.02
C PHE A 204 16.41 10.88 12.48
N ASN A 205 17.44 11.72 12.35
CA ASN A 205 17.34 13.19 12.49
C ASN A 205 16.46 13.85 11.41
N SER A 206 15.78 13.05 10.58
CA SER A 206 14.80 13.54 9.63
C SER A 206 13.66 12.57 9.42
N GLU A 207 12.44 13.07 9.50
CA GLU A 207 11.24 12.36 9.09
C GLU A 207 10.79 12.85 7.71
N GLN A 208 10.39 11.90 6.86
CA GLN A 208 9.80 12.20 5.56
C GLN A 208 8.35 11.73 5.59
N LYS A 209 7.44 12.61 5.19
CA LYS A 209 6.01 12.30 5.18
C LYS A 209 5.45 12.47 3.78
N PHE A 210 4.72 11.45 3.34
CA PHE A 210 3.86 11.51 2.17
C PHE A 210 2.46 11.90 2.64
N VAL A 211 2.02 13.09 2.27
CA VAL A 211 0.61 13.46 2.44
C VAL A 211 -0.10 13.14 1.14
N ALA A 212 -0.92 12.10 1.19
CA ALA A 212 -1.78 11.67 0.09
C ALA A 212 -3.19 12.24 0.28
N SER A 213 -3.72 12.87 -0.76
CA SER A 213 -5.15 13.14 -0.87
C SER A 213 -5.75 12.16 -1.87
N GLU A 214 -6.84 11.51 -1.46
CA GLU A 214 -7.59 10.59 -2.30
C GLU A 214 -8.79 11.31 -2.92
N GLU A 215 -8.87 11.28 -4.25
CA GLU A 215 -10.04 11.72 -4.99
C GLU A 215 -10.72 10.50 -5.63
N LEU A 216 -11.99 10.30 -5.28
CA LEU A 216 -12.80 9.18 -5.76
C LEU A 216 -13.53 9.59 -7.03
N GLN A 217 -13.36 8.82 -8.10
CA GLN A 217 -14.18 8.92 -9.30
C GLN A 217 -14.93 7.60 -9.49
N THR A 218 -16.26 7.69 -9.64
CA THR A 218 -17.06 6.55 -10.09
C THR A 218 -16.59 6.16 -11.48
N LEU A 219 -16.35 4.86 -11.69
CA LEU A 219 -16.02 4.29 -13.00
C LEU A 219 -17.25 4.37 -13.92
N TRP A 220 -17.60 5.57 -14.39
CA TRP A 220 -18.61 5.74 -15.43
C TRP A 220 -17.97 5.39 -16.76
N CYS A 221 -17.94 4.10 -17.08
CA CYS A 221 -17.50 3.66 -18.38
C CYS A 221 -18.67 3.46 -19.34
N THR A 222 -19.22 4.56 -19.86
CA THR A 222 -20.14 4.51 -21.01
C THR A 222 -19.46 4.06 -22.31
N HIS A 223 -18.13 3.86 -22.29
CA HIS A 223 -17.33 3.47 -23.46
C HIS A 223 -16.30 2.33 -23.17
N CYS A 224 -16.34 1.67 -22.01
CA CYS A 224 -15.55 0.44 -21.79
C CYS A 224 -16.32 -0.77 -22.33
N ALA A 225 -16.63 -0.78 -23.61
CA ALA A 225 -16.65 -2.08 -24.28
C ALA A 225 -15.18 -2.50 -24.39
N PRO A 226 -14.73 -3.60 -23.77
CA PRO A 226 -13.39 -4.09 -24.03
C PRO A 226 -13.28 -4.39 -25.52
N GLN A 227 -12.43 -3.65 -26.23
CA GLN A 227 -11.92 -4.11 -27.52
C GLN A 227 -11.01 -5.30 -27.25
N TYR A 228 -11.60 -6.47 -26.98
CA TYR A 228 -10.92 -7.71 -27.30
C TYR A 228 -10.76 -7.70 -28.82
N GLN A 229 -9.56 -7.37 -29.31
CA GLN A 229 -9.15 -7.90 -30.60
C GLN A 229 -9.20 -9.42 -30.45
N LEU A 230 -10.28 -10.00 -30.96
CA LEU A 230 -10.35 -11.43 -31.23
C LEU A 230 -9.08 -11.76 -32.02
N LEU A 231 -8.13 -12.41 -31.36
CA LEU A 231 -7.05 -13.08 -32.06
C LEU A 231 -7.76 -14.03 -33.02
N ASN A 232 -7.73 -13.70 -34.32
CA ASN A 232 -8.12 -14.59 -35.40
C ASN A 232 -7.10 -15.73 -35.46
N GLY A 233 -7.13 -16.58 -34.43
CA GLY A 233 -6.52 -17.88 -34.36
C GLY A 233 -7.59 -18.89 -34.71
N THR A 234 -7.57 -19.34 -35.95
CA THR A 234 -8.37 -20.46 -36.44
C THR A 234 -8.09 -21.71 -35.60
N ASN A 235 -8.97 -22.04 -34.63
CA ASN A 235 -9.48 -23.38 -34.34
C ASN A 235 -10.39 -23.41 -33.08
N LYS A 236 -11.65 -23.83 -33.30
CA LYS A 236 -12.68 -24.37 -32.39
C LYS A 236 -12.19 -24.64 -30.95
N THR A 237 -12.76 -24.05 -29.91
CA THR A 237 -14.17 -24.21 -29.50
C THR A 237 -14.79 -22.88 -29.09
N SER A 238 -15.84 -22.44 -29.79
CA SER A 238 -16.67 -21.32 -29.33
C SER A 238 -17.47 -21.79 -28.12
N ILE A 239 -16.97 -21.48 -26.92
CA ILE A 239 -17.75 -21.53 -25.69
C ILE A 239 -18.97 -20.65 -25.94
N LEU A 240 -20.17 -21.21 -25.80
CA LEU A 240 -21.42 -20.45 -25.89
C LEU A 240 -21.42 -19.45 -24.72
N VAL A 241 -21.19 -18.19 -25.04
CA VAL A 241 -21.26 -17.09 -24.09
C VAL A 241 -22.75 -16.81 -23.85
N PRO A 242 -23.25 -16.91 -22.60
CA PRO A 242 -24.64 -16.61 -22.28
C PRO A 242 -25.04 -15.19 -22.71
N ASP A 243 -26.30 -14.98 -23.11
CA ASP A 243 -26.80 -13.68 -23.56
C ASP A 243 -26.69 -12.59 -22.46
N ASP A 244 -26.65 -13.00 -21.19
CA ASP A 244 -26.46 -12.13 -20.02
C ASP A 244 -24.99 -11.93 -19.62
N PHE A 245 -24.04 -12.52 -20.36
CA PHE A 245 -22.62 -12.47 -20.01
C PHE A 245 -22.09 -11.05 -20.00
N ALA A 246 -22.48 -10.19 -20.94
CA ALA A 246 -22.04 -8.79 -20.92
C ALA A 246 -22.52 -8.06 -19.66
N GLN A 247 -23.81 -8.20 -19.31
CA GLN A 247 -24.36 -7.60 -18.08
C GLN A 247 -23.75 -8.18 -16.80
N ARG A 248 -23.51 -9.49 -16.76
CA ARG A 248 -22.84 -10.14 -15.63
C ARG A 248 -21.39 -9.73 -15.56
N PHE A 249 -20.69 -9.70 -16.68
CA PHE A 249 -19.31 -9.28 -16.78
C PHE A 249 -19.16 -7.85 -16.29
N ASP A 250 -20.02 -6.93 -16.75
CA ASP A 250 -20.04 -5.56 -16.28
C ASP A 250 -20.33 -5.50 -14.76
N TYR A 251 -21.34 -6.21 -14.27
CA TYR A 251 -21.66 -6.24 -12.84
C TYR A 251 -20.55 -6.82 -11.95
N TYR A 252 -19.88 -7.89 -12.38
CA TYR A 252 -18.79 -8.52 -11.64
C TYR A 252 -17.52 -7.68 -11.75
N PHE A 253 -17.20 -7.18 -12.94
CA PHE A 253 -16.03 -6.36 -13.19
C PHE A 253 -16.17 -5.00 -12.48
N GLU A 254 -17.29 -4.30 -12.60
CA GLU A 254 -17.53 -3.02 -11.94
C GLU A 254 -17.44 -3.09 -10.41
N ARG A 255 -17.66 -4.25 -9.80
CA ARG A 255 -17.59 -4.37 -8.34
C ARG A 255 -16.29 -4.98 -7.82
N ASN A 256 -15.51 -5.62 -8.69
CA ASN A 256 -14.23 -6.26 -8.35
C ASN A 256 -13.03 -5.50 -8.94
N TYR A 257 -13.24 -4.66 -9.95
CA TYR A 257 -12.18 -3.88 -10.58
C TYR A 257 -11.81 -2.68 -9.71
N LEU A 258 -10.52 -2.47 -9.50
CA LEU A 258 -9.96 -1.36 -8.77
C LEU A 258 -8.93 -0.67 -9.64
N LYS A 259 -9.12 0.62 -9.92
CA LYS A 259 -8.12 1.43 -10.62
C LYS A 259 -7.41 2.34 -9.62
N VAL A 260 -6.09 2.36 -9.66
CA VAL A 260 -5.26 3.21 -8.81
C VAL A 260 -4.37 4.09 -9.68
N LEU A 261 -4.42 5.39 -9.44
CA LEU A 261 -3.59 6.39 -10.11
C LEU A 261 -2.79 7.12 -9.04
N ILE A 262 -1.46 7.01 -9.06
CA ILE A 262 -0.58 7.69 -8.11
C ILE A 262 0.22 8.75 -8.87
N GLY A 263 0.02 10.00 -8.48
CA GLY A 263 0.63 11.17 -9.12
C GLY A 263 1.19 12.17 -8.12
N CYS A 264 2.16 12.97 -8.56
CA CYS A 264 2.84 13.93 -7.70
C CYS A 264 2.17 15.31 -7.75
N GLY A 265 1.58 15.76 -6.63
CA GLY A 265 0.86 17.03 -6.58
C GLY A 265 1.74 18.28 -6.65
N SER A 266 3.05 18.16 -6.41
CA SER A 266 4.04 19.23 -6.51
C SER A 266 5.44 18.64 -6.65
N LYS A 267 6.27 19.21 -7.52
CA LYS A 267 7.68 18.81 -7.66
C LYS A 267 8.56 19.27 -6.50
N TYR A 268 8.09 20.26 -5.74
CA TYR A 268 8.83 20.86 -4.64
C TYR A 268 8.65 20.03 -3.38
N VAL A 269 9.77 19.71 -2.72
CA VAL A 269 9.78 19.13 -1.38
C VAL A 269 9.68 20.27 -0.38
N THR A 270 8.70 20.21 0.52
CA THR A 270 8.60 21.19 1.60
C THR A 270 9.57 20.81 2.70
N GLU A 271 10.56 21.65 2.98
CA GLU A 271 11.56 21.40 4.02
C GLU A 271 11.22 22.17 5.30
N TYR A 272 11.19 21.47 6.43
CA TYR A 272 11.04 22.03 7.76
C TYR A 272 12.31 21.76 8.56
N LYS A 273 13.06 22.81 8.92
CA LYS A 273 14.28 22.66 9.70
C LYS A 273 14.08 23.23 11.10
N GLN A 274 14.36 22.43 12.11
CA GLN A 274 14.43 22.92 13.48
C GLN A 274 15.73 23.73 13.65
N GLU A 275 15.60 24.98 14.10
CA GLU A 275 16.72 25.86 14.37
C GLU A 275 16.77 26.25 15.84
N ALA A 276 17.98 26.30 16.42
CA ALA A 276 18.17 26.71 17.79
C ALA A 276 17.98 28.23 17.88
N LYS A 277 17.03 28.68 18.70
CA LYS A 277 16.67 30.11 18.83
C LYS A 277 17.79 30.97 19.44
N LEU A 278 18.63 30.36 20.28
CA LEU A 278 19.74 31.01 20.96
C LEU A 278 20.94 30.09 20.88
N SER A 279 22.09 30.63 20.45
CA SER A 279 23.35 29.94 20.57
C SER A 279 23.91 30.08 21.99
N PHE A 280 24.91 29.24 22.30
CA PHE A 280 25.70 29.40 23.53
C PHE A 280 26.28 30.81 23.64
N VAL A 281 26.77 31.38 22.52
CA VAL A 281 27.34 32.74 22.49
C VAL A 281 26.30 33.80 22.84
N ASP A 282 25.08 33.68 22.31
CA ASP A 282 24.00 34.63 22.60
C ASP A 282 23.59 34.58 24.08
N THR A 283 23.58 33.37 24.64
CA THR A 283 23.24 33.13 26.05
C THR A 283 24.29 33.75 26.98
N PHE A 284 25.58 33.53 26.70
CA PHE A 284 26.67 34.12 27.49
C PHE A 284 26.79 35.63 27.29
N SER A 285 26.50 36.13 26.09
CA SER A 285 26.44 37.57 25.84
C SER A 285 25.30 38.23 26.62
N ALA A 286 24.14 37.57 26.72
CA ALA A 286 23.01 38.08 27.51
C ALA A 286 23.30 38.07 29.01
N ILE A 287 23.88 36.98 29.53
CA ILE A 287 24.31 36.88 30.94
C ILE A 287 25.39 37.92 31.23
N GLY A 288 26.44 37.99 30.40
CA GLY A 288 27.53 38.96 30.52
C GLY A 288 27.03 40.40 30.51
N GLY A 289 26.08 40.71 29.62
CA GLY A 289 25.41 42.01 29.57
C GLY A 289 24.60 42.33 30.83
N GLN A 290 23.93 41.35 31.44
CA GLN A 290 23.21 41.55 32.70
C GLN A 290 24.12 41.64 33.92
N THR A 291 25.22 40.87 33.96
CA THR A 291 26.18 40.91 35.08
C THR A 291 27.09 42.14 35.04
N GLY A 292 27.23 42.78 33.86
CA GLY A 292 27.98 44.02 33.70
C GLY A 292 27.19 45.29 33.98
N LEU A 293 25.86 45.18 34.15
CA LEU A 293 24.96 46.24 34.63
C LEU A 293 24.92 46.25 36.16
#